data_AF-A0A660LDN4-F1
#
_entry.id   AF-A0A660LDN4-F1
#
_cell.length_a   1.000
_cell.length_b   1.000
_cell.length_c   1.000
_cell.angle_alpha   90.00
_cell.angle_beta   90.00
_cell.angle_gamma   90.00
#
_symmetry.space_group_name_H-M   'P 1'
#
loop_
_entity.id
_entity.type
_entity.pdbx_description
1 polymer ?
#
loop_
_entity_poly.entity_id
_entity_poly.type
_entity_poly.pdbx_seq_one_letter_code
_entity_poly.pdbx_strand_id
1 'polypeptide(L)' 'MEDPETRELRIEEADRERAEREHARDAELSTEERTALRRADKHAYLREKLEERARSEEEG' A
#
# COMPACT_ATOMS: atom_id res chain seq x y z
N MET A 1 -1.35 -17.58 30.80
CA MET A 1 -2.25 -17.56 29.63
C MET A 1 -2.77 -16.14 29.57
N GLU A 2 -2.40 -15.39 28.54
CA GLU A 2 -2.84 -14.02 28.43
C GLU A 2 -4.33 -13.99 28.14
N ASP A 3 -5.03 -13.05 28.78
CA ASP A 3 -6.46 -12.89 28.59
C ASP A 3 -6.77 -12.50 27.13
N PRO A 4 -7.74 -13.14 26.45
CA PRO A 4 -8.06 -12.88 25.06
C PRO A 4 -8.35 -11.40 24.75
N GLU A 5 -9.03 -10.68 25.65
CA GLU A 5 -9.35 -9.25 25.47
C GLU A 5 -8.07 -8.41 25.45
N THR A 6 -7.13 -8.72 26.35
CA THR A 6 -5.81 -8.06 26.37
C THR A 6 -5.02 -8.32 25.08
N ARG A 7 -5.14 -9.51 24.50
CA ARG A 7 -4.49 -9.84 23.22
C ARG A 7 -5.10 -9.06 22.05
N GLU A 8 -6.42 -8.95 21.99
CA GLU A 8 -7.13 -8.18 20.96
C GLU A 8 -6.75 -6.70 21.03
N LEU A 9 -6.79 -6.10 22.22
CA LEU A 9 -6.39 -4.69 22.42
C LEU A 9 -4.95 -4.42 21.95
N ARG A 10 -4.02 -5.37 22.14
CA ARG A 10 -2.64 -5.21 21.64
C ARG A 10 -2.52 -5.29 20.13
N ILE A 11 -3.35 -6.11 19.48
CA ILE A 11 -3.40 -6.17 18.02
C ILE A 11 -3.91 -4.83 17.49
N GLU A 12 -5.00 -4.31 18.06
CA GLU A 12 -5.58 -3.02 17.69
C GLU A 12 -4.61 -1.85 17.89
N GLU A 13 -3.91 -1.78 19.02
CA GLU A 13 -2.91 -0.74 19.26
C GLU A 13 -1.73 -0.85 18.28
N ALA A 14 -1.29 -2.07 17.96
CA ALA A 14 -0.23 -2.28 16.98
C ALA A 14 -0.67 -1.90 15.56
N ASP A 15 -1.94 -2.14 15.20
CA ASP A 15 -2.53 -1.68 13.94
C ASP A 15 -2.59 -0.15 13.89
N ARG A 16 -3.02 0.50 14.97
CA ARG A 16 -3.07 1.96 15.06
C ARG A 16 -1.69 2.57 14.96
N GLU A 17 -0.70 2.04 15.67
CA GLU A 17 0.70 2.49 15.59
C GLU A 17 1.26 2.41 14.17
N ARG A 18 0.95 1.32 13.44
CA ARG A 18 1.35 1.17 12.03
C ARG A 18 0.69 2.25 11.15
N ALA A 19 -0.61 2.44 11.29
CA ALA A 19 -1.36 3.43 10.51
C ALA A 19 -0.86 4.86 10.77
N GLU A 20 -0.59 5.22 12.02
CA GLU A 20 -0.06 6.54 12.38
C GLU A 20 1.35 6.77 11.81
N ARG A 21 2.20 5.73 11.81
CA ARG A 21 3.54 5.82 11.18
C ARG A 21 3.46 6.00 9.67
N GLU A 22 2.56 5.26 9.01
CA GLU A 22 2.32 5.41 7.57
C GLU A 22 1.79 6.82 7.26
N HIS A 23 0.81 7.29 8.03
CA HIS A 23 0.27 8.64 7.88
C HIS A 23 1.33 9.72 8.12
N ALA A 24 2.18 9.59 9.14
CA ALA A 24 3.27 10.53 9.40
C ALA A 24 4.25 10.57 8.21
N ARG A 25 4.62 9.41 7.67
CA ARG A 25 5.48 9.31 6.48
C ARG A 25 4.86 10.01 5.27
N ASP A 26 3.56 9.85 5.06
CA ASP A 26 2.84 10.49 3.96
C ASP A 26 2.60 11.99 4.20
N ALA A 27 2.48 12.41 5.45
CA ALA A 27 2.27 13.81 5.84
C ALA A 27 3.53 14.66 5.61
N GLU A 28 4.72 14.05 5.68
CA GLU A 28 5.98 14.70 5.31
C GLU A 28 6.11 14.98 3.81
N LEU A 29 5.29 14.33 2.96
CA LEU A 29 5.30 14.53 1.53
C LEU A 29 4.48 15.76 1.12
N SER A 30 5.06 16.59 0.27
CA SER A 30 4.33 17.63 -0.44
C SER A 30 3.20 17.05 -1.31
N THR A 31 2.26 17.91 -1.70
CA THR A 31 1.18 17.52 -2.62
C THR A 31 1.73 17.07 -3.98
N GLU A 32 2.79 17.71 -4.44
CA GLU A 32 3.51 17.38 -5.67
C GLU A 32 4.16 16.00 -5.59
N GLU A 33 4.84 15.68 -4.49
CA GLU A 33 5.46 14.36 -4.26
C GLU A 33 4.41 13.25 -4.20
N ARG A 34 3.32 13.45 -3.46
CA ARG A 34 2.20 12.49 -3.41
C ARG A 34 1.57 12.28 -4.79
N THR A 35 1.45 13.35 -5.58
CA THR A 35 0.94 13.27 -6.95
C THR A 35 1.89 12.51 -7.86
N ALA A 36 3.20 12.72 -7.73
CA ALA A 36 4.22 12.02 -8.50
C ALA A 36 4.23 10.52 -8.18
N LEU A 37 4.15 10.14 -6.91
CA LEU A 37 4.05 8.73 -6.48
C LEU A 37 2.83 8.04 -7.09
N ARG A 38 1.64 8.64 -6.97
CA ARG A 38 0.41 8.09 -7.58
C ARG A 38 0.51 7.92 -9.09
N ARG A 39 1.19 8.85 -9.79
CA ARG A 39 1.44 8.71 -11.24
C ARG A 39 2.36 7.52 -11.51
N ALA A 40 3.43 7.36 -10.74
CA ALA A 40 4.35 6.25 -10.87
C ALA A 40 3.64 4.89 -10.65
N ASP A 41 2.82 4.77 -9.61
CA ASP A 41 2.04 3.55 -9.33
C ASP A 41 1.09 3.22 -10.49
N LYS A 42 0.40 4.23 -11.02
CA LYS A 42 -0.47 4.06 -12.20
C LYS A 42 0.31 3.55 -13.41
N HIS A 43 1.51 4.09 -13.67
CA HIS A 43 2.34 3.64 -14.78
C HIS A 43 2.87 2.22 -14.56
N ALA A 44 3.22 1.85 -13.34
CA ALA A 44 3.65 0.49 -13.01
C ALA A 44 2.51 -0.52 -13.27
N TYR A 45 1.31 -0.22 -12.78
CA TYR A 45 0.12 -1.04 -13.03
C TYR A 45 -0.20 -1.15 -14.52
N LEU A 46 -0.15 -0.04 -15.26
CA LEU A 46 -0.38 -0.07 -16.70
C LEU A 46 0.67 -0.93 -17.43
N ARG A 47 1.94 -0.86 -17.02
CA ARG A 47 3.00 -1.68 -17.59
C ARG A 47 2.73 -3.17 -17.36
N GLU A 48 2.39 -3.57 -16.14
CA GLU A 48 2.02 -4.94 -15.80
C GLU A 48 0.86 -5.44 -16.67
N LYS A 49 -0.19 -4.62 -16.86
CA LYS A 49 -1.33 -4.99 -17.72
C LYS A 49 -0.99 -5.10 -19.20
N LEU A 50 -0.07 -4.27 -19.70
CA LEU A 50 0.41 -4.40 -21.08
C LEU A 50 1.25 -5.67 -21.26
N GLU A 51 2.06 -6.04 -20.27
CA GLU A 51 2.83 -7.29 -20.27
C GLU A 51 1.93 -8.54 -20.19
N GLU A 52 0.90 -8.53 -19.33
CA GLU A 52 -0.13 -9.58 -19.29
C GLU A 52 -0.84 -9.74 -20.65
N ARG A 53 -1.19 -8.61 -21.28
CA ARG A 53 -1.84 -8.61 -22.59
C ARG A 53 -0.93 -9.17 -23.67
N ALA A 54 0.33 -8.74 -23.72
CA ALA A 54 1.29 -9.23 -24.71
C ALA A 54 1.47 -10.75 -24.61
N ARG A 55 1.62 -11.29 -23.39
CA ARG A 55 1.67 -12.74 -23.16
C ARG A 55 0.40 -13.46 -23.62
N SER A 56 -0.77 -12.88 -23.34
CA SER A 56 -2.05 -13.46 -23.78
C SER A 56 -2.19 -13.48 -25.30
N GLU A 57 -1.64 -12.48 -26.00
CA GLU A 57 -1.61 -12.42 -27.46
C GLU A 57 -0.59 -13.40 -28.07
N GLU A 58 0.48 -13.76 -27.36
CA GLU A 58 1.47 -14.78 -27.78
C GLU A 58 1.00 -16.21 -27.54
N GLU A 59 0.20 -16.45 -26.50
CA GLU A 59 -0.26 -17.79 -26.08
C GLU A 59 -1.59 -18.23 -26.73
N GLY A 60 -2.30 -17.33 -27.41
CA GLY A 60 -3.62 -17.56 -28.04
C GLY A 60 -3.55 -17.82 -29.54
#